data_AF-A0A522MSK2-F1
#
_entry.id   AF-A0A522MSK2-F1
#
_cell.length_a   1.000
_cell.length_b   1.000
_cell.length_c   1.000
_cell.angle_alpha   90.00
_cell.angle_beta   90.00
_cell.angle_gamma   90.00
#
_symmetry.space_group_name_H-M   'P 1'
#
loop_
_entity.id
_entity.type
_entity.pdbx_description
1 polymer ?
#
loop_
_entity_poly.entity_id
_entity_poly.type
_entity_poly.pdbx_seq_one_letter_code
_entity_poly.pdbx_strand_id
1 'polypeptide(L)'
;MTTAVILLAAAGAVAAPTPTPAPTPSINILLARPDAGAPPRGDSLADVARRIKLKLPADRPRVINNEAVKQLSEGVELTMSAPAPGDAGGGVRGRESSEERKKSIWQQRYRAALDRVRRLETEVKELESRANRLEQEFYAHDDPVYRDGTIKPAWDKTLADLEKAKTDLADARKEPNDVLNAARRDGALPGWFRGLDEAPPPSDRASEPARPNPPAATPTAHRPDLVAPPS
;
A
#
# COMPACT_ATOMS: atom_id res chain seq x y z
N MET A 1 57.68 13.38 -49.60
CA MET A 1 58.20 12.01 -49.43
C MET A 1 57.74 11.49 -48.08
N THR A 2 57.46 10.18 -48.04
CA THR A 2 57.08 9.37 -46.86
C THR A 2 55.65 9.51 -46.33
N THR A 3 54.75 8.95 -47.13
CA THR A 3 53.67 8.02 -46.80
C THR A 3 53.71 7.39 -45.38
N ALA A 4 52.61 7.48 -44.64
CA ALA A 4 52.23 6.49 -43.63
C ALA A 4 50.71 6.25 -43.71
N VAL A 5 50.36 4.98 -43.79
CA VAL A 5 49.12 4.41 -44.29
C VAL A 5 48.62 3.42 -43.24
N ILE A 6 47.34 3.55 -42.89
CA ILE A 6 46.39 2.49 -42.46
C ILE A 6 46.62 1.80 -41.09
N LEU A 7 45.62 1.87 -40.20
CA LEU A 7 44.76 0.70 -39.88
C LEU A 7 43.50 1.08 -39.09
N LEU A 8 42.38 0.77 -39.74
CA LEU A 8 41.00 0.82 -39.29
C LEU A 8 40.74 -0.41 -38.40
N ALA A 9 40.32 -0.23 -37.14
CA ALA A 9 39.86 -1.33 -36.29
C ALA A 9 38.32 -1.35 -36.27
N ALA A 10 37.77 -2.46 -36.77
CA ALA A 10 36.36 -2.73 -36.92
C ALA A 10 35.66 -3.10 -35.60
N ALA A 11 34.34 -2.90 -35.63
CA ALA A 11 33.37 -3.20 -34.58
C ALA A 11 33.42 -4.64 -34.05
N GLY A 12 33.26 -4.77 -32.74
CA GLY A 12 32.90 -6.00 -32.05
C GLY A 12 31.69 -5.76 -31.15
N ALA A 13 30.49 -5.90 -31.70
CA ALA A 13 29.27 -6.09 -30.93
C ALA A 13 29.07 -7.60 -30.73
N VAL A 14 29.23 -8.08 -29.50
CA VAL A 14 28.83 -9.44 -29.12
C VAL A 14 27.78 -9.34 -28.01
N ALA A 15 26.69 -10.03 -28.27
CA ALA A 15 25.41 -9.98 -27.58
C ALA A 15 25.49 -10.31 -26.08
N ALA A 16 24.70 -9.57 -25.30
CA ALA A 16 24.36 -9.92 -23.93
C ALA A 16 23.53 -11.21 -23.90
N PRO A 17 23.74 -12.12 -22.91
CA PRO A 17 22.94 -13.33 -22.77
C PRO A 17 21.51 -13.00 -22.34
N THR A 18 20.55 -13.54 -23.09
CA THR A 18 19.12 -13.48 -22.82
C THR A 18 18.79 -14.15 -21.47
N PRO A 19 18.04 -13.52 -20.56
CA PRO A 19 17.61 -14.18 -19.32
C PRO A 19 16.60 -15.29 -19.66
N THR A 20 16.96 -16.53 -19.30
CA THR A 20 16.07 -17.69 -19.35
C THR A 20 14.91 -17.50 -18.36
N PRO A 21 13.64 -17.63 -18.78
CA PRO A 21 12.52 -17.60 -17.85
C PRO A 21 12.56 -18.83 -16.94
N ALA A 22 12.53 -18.58 -15.63
CA ALA A 22 12.46 -19.62 -14.61
C ALA A 22 11.15 -20.43 -14.74
N PRO A 23 11.18 -21.77 -14.62
CA PRO A 23 10.00 -22.60 -14.71
C PRO A 23 9.10 -22.41 -13.49
N THR A 24 7.85 -22.04 -13.74
CA THR A 24 6.78 -21.96 -12.73
C THR A 24 6.50 -23.37 -12.18
N PRO A 25 6.47 -23.58 -10.85
CA PRO A 25 6.09 -24.86 -10.28
C PRO A 25 4.59 -25.10 -10.50
N SER A 26 4.26 -26.07 -11.34
CA SER A 26 2.93 -26.63 -11.50
C SER A 26 2.54 -27.40 -10.23
N ILE A 27 1.68 -26.82 -9.39
CA ILE A 27 0.99 -27.55 -8.30
C ILE A 27 -0.09 -28.42 -8.97
N ASN A 28 0.35 -29.53 -9.56
CA ASN A 28 -0.48 -30.63 -10.03
C ASN A 28 -0.07 -31.89 -9.25
N ILE A 29 -0.18 -31.84 -7.93
CA ILE A 29 -0.18 -33.04 -7.10
C ILE A 29 -1.29 -32.86 -6.09
N LEU A 30 -2.44 -33.40 -6.45
CA LEU A 30 -3.35 -34.19 -5.62
C LEU A 30 -4.68 -34.20 -6.35
N LEU A 31 -4.91 -35.24 -7.16
CA LEU A 31 -6.16 -36.02 -7.18
C LEU A 31 -6.09 -37.01 -8.35
N ALA A 32 -5.41 -38.13 -8.12
CA ALA A 32 -5.75 -39.37 -8.80
C ALA A 32 -7.08 -39.88 -8.20
N ARG A 33 -8.14 -39.88 -9.03
CA ARG A 33 -9.22 -40.89 -9.30
C ARG A 33 -9.46 -42.04 -8.27
N PRO A 34 -10.64 -42.71 -8.13
CA PRO A 34 -11.99 -42.59 -8.76
C PRO A 34 -13.19 -42.59 -7.76
N ASP A 35 -14.39 -42.48 -8.34
CA ASP A 35 -15.65 -43.17 -7.98
C ASP A 35 -16.80 -42.47 -7.24
N ALA A 36 -18.00 -42.76 -7.76
CA ALA A 36 -19.36 -42.69 -7.20
C ALA A 36 -20.03 -41.35 -6.79
N GLY A 37 -21.01 -40.91 -7.61
CA GLY A 37 -22.38 -40.66 -7.14
C GLY A 37 -22.87 -39.23 -6.80
N ALA A 38 -23.40 -38.50 -7.81
CA ALA A 38 -24.47 -37.45 -7.79
C ALA A 38 -24.35 -36.21 -6.84
N PRO A 39 -25.12 -35.08 -6.98
CA PRO A 39 -26.21 -34.69 -7.91
C PRO A 39 -25.88 -33.34 -8.66
N PRO A 40 -26.81 -32.62 -9.33
CA PRO A 40 -26.48 -31.66 -10.39
C PRO A 40 -25.76 -30.42 -9.86
N ARG A 41 -24.51 -30.25 -10.28
CA ARG A 41 -23.71 -29.06 -9.98
C ARG A 41 -24.22 -27.92 -10.85
N GLY A 42 -24.76 -26.88 -10.20
CA GLY A 42 -25.07 -25.61 -10.82
C GLY A 42 -23.86 -25.07 -11.59
N ASP A 43 -24.16 -24.32 -12.64
CA ASP A 43 -23.19 -23.73 -13.56
C ASP A 43 -21.97 -23.16 -12.79
N SER A 44 -20.81 -23.73 -13.03
CA SER A 44 -19.55 -23.24 -12.48
C SER A 44 -19.32 -21.81 -12.97
N LEU A 45 -18.86 -20.92 -12.08
CA LEU A 45 -18.42 -19.57 -12.43
C LEU A 45 -17.43 -19.55 -13.61
N ALA A 46 -16.65 -20.62 -13.77
CA ALA A 46 -15.76 -20.80 -14.92
C ALA A 46 -16.52 -20.96 -16.24
N ASP A 47 -17.67 -21.63 -16.24
CA ASP A 47 -18.50 -21.82 -17.44
C ASP A 47 -19.31 -20.56 -17.78
N VAL A 48 -19.73 -19.79 -16.77
CA VAL A 48 -20.31 -18.44 -16.97
C VAL A 48 -19.25 -17.50 -17.56
N ALA A 49 -18.03 -17.50 -17.04
CA ALA A 49 -16.94 -16.66 -17.54
C ALA A 49 -16.56 -17.00 -19.00
N ARG A 50 -16.52 -18.29 -19.37
CA ARG A 50 -16.28 -18.71 -20.76
C ARG A 50 -17.42 -18.29 -21.69
N ARG A 51 -18.68 -18.40 -21.25
CA ARG A 51 -19.86 -18.01 -22.04
C ARG A 51 -19.89 -16.50 -22.30
N ILE A 52 -19.45 -15.68 -21.33
CA ILE A 52 -19.29 -14.23 -21.51
C ILE A 52 -18.11 -13.93 -22.45
N LYS A 53 -16.99 -14.64 -22.31
CA LYS A 53 -15.79 -14.43 -23.14
C LYS A 53 -16.00 -14.83 -24.60
N LEU A 54 -16.85 -15.82 -24.88
CA LEU A 54 -17.22 -16.25 -26.24
C LEU A 54 -18.24 -15.32 -26.94
N LYS A 55 -18.96 -14.47 -26.19
CA LYS A 55 -19.95 -13.53 -26.73
C LYS A 55 -19.40 -12.12 -26.99
N LEU A 56 -18.11 -11.88 -26.77
CA LEU A 56 -17.48 -10.58 -27.02
C LEU A 56 -16.73 -10.59 -28.37
N PRO A 57 -17.18 -9.83 -29.40
CA PRO A 57 -16.40 -9.65 -30.61
C PRO A 57 -15.12 -8.86 -30.29
N ALA A 58 -13.98 -9.40 -30.68
CA ALA A 58 -12.65 -8.98 -30.24
C ALA A 58 -12.11 -7.67 -30.86
N ASP A 59 -12.93 -6.90 -31.59
CA ASP A 59 -12.35 -5.97 -32.58
C ASP A 59 -12.86 -4.52 -32.54
N ARG A 60 -13.18 -3.94 -31.37
CA ARG A 60 -13.26 -2.47 -31.20
C ARG A 60 -12.95 -2.00 -29.76
N PRO A 61 -12.20 -0.91 -29.55
CA PRO A 61 -12.08 -0.27 -28.24
C PRO A 61 -13.42 0.36 -27.83
N ARG A 62 -13.99 -0.08 -26.69
CA ARG A 62 -15.26 0.46 -26.17
C ARG A 62 -15.02 1.70 -25.31
N VAL A 63 -15.58 2.83 -25.73
CA VAL A 63 -15.89 3.94 -24.83
C VAL A 63 -17.12 3.55 -24.02
N ILE A 64 -17.05 3.63 -22.69
CA ILE A 64 -18.17 3.30 -21.80
C ILE A 64 -19.21 4.43 -21.92
N ASN A 65 -20.08 4.31 -22.92
CA ASN A 65 -21.24 5.18 -23.09
C ASN A 65 -22.48 4.53 -22.45
N ASN A 66 -23.46 5.35 -22.06
CA ASN A 66 -24.70 4.89 -21.42
C ASN A 66 -25.44 3.79 -22.22
N GLU A 67 -25.28 3.75 -23.54
CA GLU A 67 -25.84 2.70 -24.39
C GLU A 67 -25.12 1.35 -24.24
N ALA A 68 -23.80 1.35 -24.06
CA ALA A 68 -23.03 0.13 -23.83
C ALA A 68 -23.40 -0.52 -22.49
N VAL A 69 -23.71 0.30 -21.47
CA VAL A 69 -24.21 -0.18 -20.18
C VAL A 69 -25.59 -0.82 -20.33
N LYS A 70 -26.47 -0.24 -21.16
CA LYS A 70 -27.81 -0.78 -21.42
C LYS A 70 -27.79 -2.14 -22.14
N GLN A 71 -26.88 -2.32 -23.10
CA GLN A 71 -26.69 -3.59 -23.82
C GLN A 71 -26.06 -4.70 -22.94
N LEU A 72 -25.25 -4.33 -21.94
CA LEU A 72 -24.71 -5.28 -20.97
C LEU A 72 -25.73 -5.71 -19.91
N SER A 73 -26.80 -4.92 -19.71
CA SER A 73 -27.92 -5.28 -18.83
C SER A 73 -29.03 -6.10 -19.51
N GLU A 74 -29.06 -6.18 -20.85
CA GLU A 74 -29.97 -7.06 -21.59
C GLU A 74 -29.48 -8.52 -21.52
N GLY A 75 -29.94 -9.25 -20.51
CA GLY A 75 -29.72 -10.70 -20.38
C GLY A 75 -28.96 -11.15 -19.13
N VAL A 76 -28.65 -10.23 -18.21
CA VAL A 76 -28.29 -10.60 -16.83
C VAL A 76 -29.58 -10.59 -16.02
N GLU A 77 -30.19 -11.76 -15.85
CA GLU A 77 -31.17 -11.98 -14.80
C GLU A 77 -30.44 -11.86 -13.46
N LEU A 78 -30.30 -10.62 -12.99
CA LEU A 78 -30.02 -10.36 -11.59
C LEU A 78 -31.13 -11.06 -10.83
N THR A 79 -30.79 -12.06 -10.02
CA THR A 79 -31.68 -12.64 -9.03
C THR A 79 -32.07 -11.52 -8.08
N MET A 80 -33.10 -10.75 -8.46
CA MET A 80 -33.72 -9.77 -7.61
C MET A 80 -34.47 -10.56 -6.56
N SER A 81 -33.91 -10.62 -5.36
CA SER A 81 -34.69 -10.91 -4.17
C SER A 81 -35.89 -9.97 -4.18
N ALA A 82 -37.09 -10.54 -4.27
CA ALA A 82 -38.34 -9.84 -4.35
C ALA A 82 -38.41 -8.71 -3.30
N PRO A 83 -38.73 -7.46 -3.68
CA PRO A 83 -39.02 -6.43 -2.70
C PRO A 83 -40.34 -6.80 -2.02
N ALA A 84 -40.29 -7.02 -0.71
CA ALA A 84 -41.47 -7.18 0.11
C ALA A 84 -42.41 -5.97 -0.10
N PRO A 85 -43.72 -6.17 -0.32
CA PRO A 85 -44.66 -5.08 -0.46
C PRO A 85 -44.96 -4.54 0.94
N GLY A 86 -44.29 -3.45 1.30
CA GLY A 86 -44.60 -2.74 2.52
C GLY A 86 -43.49 -1.81 2.98
N ASP A 87 -43.37 -0.65 2.37
CA ASP A 87 -43.05 0.55 3.14
C ASP A 87 -43.57 1.82 2.45
N ALA A 88 -44.88 2.00 2.51
CA ALA A 88 -45.50 3.32 2.41
C ALA A 88 -45.87 3.76 3.83
N GLY A 89 -44.88 3.94 4.71
CA GLY A 89 -45.16 4.31 6.10
C GLY A 89 -43.93 4.50 6.98
N GLY A 90 -42.92 5.28 6.55
CA GLY A 90 -41.65 5.36 7.29
C GLY A 90 -40.91 6.70 7.25
N GLY A 91 -41.61 7.83 7.17
CA GLY A 91 -41.02 9.15 6.91
C GLY A 91 -40.07 9.76 7.96
N VAL A 92 -39.70 9.07 9.05
CA VAL A 92 -38.86 9.68 10.12
C VAL A 92 -37.69 8.81 10.58
N ARG A 93 -37.80 7.46 10.65
CA ARG A 93 -36.70 6.60 11.17
C ARG A 93 -35.66 6.15 10.12
N GLY A 94 -36.03 6.09 8.84
CA GLY A 94 -35.09 5.70 7.77
C GLY A 94 -34.09 6.80 7.39
N ARG A 95 -34.46 8.07 7.60
CA ARG A 95 -33.65 9.23 7.20
C ARG A 95 -32.46 9.47 8.13
N GLU A 96 -32.64 9.32 9.43
CA GLU A 96 -31.56 9.42 10.43
C GLU A 96 -30.44 8.42 10.11
N SER A 97 -30.75 7.14 9.89
CA SER A 97 -29.72 6.15 9.57
C SER A 97 -28.93 6.44 8.28
N SER A 98 -29.56 7.08 7.28
CA SER A 98 -28.91 7.50 6.04
C SER A 98 -27.99 8.71 6.26
N GLU A 99 -28.42 9.68 7.06
CA GLU A 99 -27.61 10.85 7.43
C GLU A 99 -26.45 10.47 8.35
N GLU A 100 -26.64 9.58 9.32
CA GLU A 100 -25.57 9.01 10.15
C GLU A 100 -24.50 8.31 9.29
N ARG A 101 -24.93 7.50 8.31
CA ARG A 101 -24.00 6.80 7.41
C ARG A 101 -23.22 7.80 6.56
N LYS A 102 -23.89 8.80 5.98
CA LYS A 102 -23.23 9.87 5.22
C LYS A 102 -22.22 10.62 6.08
N LYS A 103 -22.60 10.99 7.31
CA LYS A 103 -21.72 11.62 8.29
C LYS A 103 -20.49 10.77 8.54
N SER A 104 -20.65 9.48 8.83
CA SER A 104 -19.52 8.57 9.05
C SER A 104 -18.56 8.50 7.86
N ILE A 105 -19.08 8.46 6.63
CA ILE A 105 -18.25 8.43 5.41
C ILE A 105 -17.43 9.71 5.30
N TRP A 106 -18.06 10.87 5.50
CA TRP A 106 -17.35 12.15 5.43
C TRP A 106 -16.32 12.32 6.55
N GLN A 107 -16.66 11.93 7.78
CA GLN A 107 -15.72 11.93 8.90
C GLN A 107 -14.51 11.02 8.63
N GLN A 108 -14.73 9.83 8.07
CA GLN A 108 -13.65 8.91 7.70
C GLN A 108 -12.74 9.52 6.64
N ARG A 109 -13.31 10.13 5.58
CA ARG A 109 -12.53 10.80 4.54
C ARG A 109 -11.71 11.96 5.09
N TYR A 110 -12.29 12.74 5.99
CA TYR A 110 -11.59 13.84 6.64
C TYR A 110 -10.43 13.37 7.51
N ARG A 111 -10.65 12.33 8.33
CA ARG A 111 -9.59 11.69 9.13
C ARG A 111 -8.47 11.15 8.25
N ALA A 112 -8.81 10.47 7.16
CA ALA A 112 -7.81 9.95 6.22
C ALA A 112 -6.95 11.07 5.61
N ALA A 113 -7.54 12.23 5.30
CA ALA A 113 -6.80 13.40 4.82
C ALA A 113 -5.85 13.95 5.90
N LEU A 114 -6.31 14.08 7.15
CA LEU A 114 -5.47 14.50 8.27
C LEU A 114 -4.32 13.52 8.54
N ASP A 115 -4.60 12.23 8.54
CA ASP A 115 -3.60 11.18 8.76
C ASP A 115 -2.54 11.18 7.65
N ARG A 116 -2.95 11.45 6.41
CA ARG A 116 -2.01 11.63 5.30
C ARG A 116 -1.07 12.82 5.54
N VAL A 117 -1.60 13.96 5.98
CA VAL A 117 -0.78 15.14 6.33
C VAL A 117 0.22 14.79 7.43
N ARG A 118 -0.24 14.18 8.53
CA ARG A 118 0.62 13.77 9.66
C ARG A 118 1.72 12.79 9.24
N ARG A 119 1.38 11.84 8.36
CA ARG A 119 2.34 10.87 7.82
C ARG A 119 3.43 11.57 7.01
N LEU A 120 3.04 12.46 6.09
CA LEU A 120 3.98 13.22 5.27
C LEU A 120 4.85 14.18 6.12
N GLU A 121 4.28 14.79 7.16
CA GLU A 121 5.05 15.61 8.10
C GLU A 121 6.11 14.79 8.86
N THR A 122 5.78 13.55 9.20
CA THR A 122 6.75 12.62 9.82
C THR A 122 7.83 12.21 8.83
N GLU A 123 7.44 11.87 7.60
CA GLU A 123 8.35 11.49 6.52
C GLU A 123 9.33 12.61 6.17
N VAL A 124 8.88 13.86 6.09
CA VAL A 124 9.76 15.02 5.88
C VAL A 124 10.79 15.14 7.00
N LYS A 125 10.38 15.02 8.26
CA LYS A 125 11.31 15.07 9.41
C LYS A 125 12.32 13.94 9.39
N GLU A 126 11.88 12.73 9.04
CA GLU A 126 12.77 11.57 8.91
C GLU A 126 13.81 11.80 7.80
N LEU A 127 13.39 12.28 6.62
CA LEU A 127 14.27 12.58 5.50
C LEU A 127 15.25 13.71 5.81
N GLU A 128 14.81 14.77 6.51
CA GLU A 128 15.67 15.84 7.00
C GLU A 128 16.75 15.29 7.95
N SER A 129 16.36 14.45 8.92
CA SER A 129 17.31 13.83 9.85
C SER A 129 18.32 12.94 9.12
N ARG A 130 17.87 12.20 8.10
CA ARG A 130 18.72 11.33 7.27
C ARG A 130 19.68 12.14 6.41
N ALA A 131 19.23 13.23 5.81
CA ALA A 131 20.07 14.12 5.02
C ALA A 131 21.19 14.71 5.90
N ASN A 132 20.85 15.22 7.08
CA ASN A 132 21.83 15.75 8.03
C ASN A 132 22.85 14.70 8.48
N ARG A 133 22.41 13.45 8.67
CA ARG A 133 23.30 12.33 9.01
C ARG A 133 24.26 12.01 7.86
N LEU A 134 23.76 11.91 6.63
CA LEU A 134 24.60 11.63 5.45
C LEU A 134 25.59 12.75 5.18
N GLU A 135 25.20 14.00 5.41
CA GLU A 135 26.09 15.16 5.33
C GLU A 135 27.23 15.05 6.36
N GLN A 136 26.92 14.72 7.61
CA GLN A 136 27.94 14.48 8.63
C GLN A 136 28.86 13.31 8.26
N GLU A 137 28.31 12.20 7.77
CA GLU A 137 29.07 11.03 7.31
C GLU A 137 30.00 11.38 6.12
N PHE A 138 29.54 12.26 5.23
CA PHE A 138 30.30 12.75 4.08
C PHE A 138 31.54 13.52 4.51
N TYR A 139 31.41 14.43 5.49
CA TYR A 139 32.54 15.21 6.01
C TYR A 139 33.42 14.43 7.00
N ALA A 140 32.91 13.36 7.60
CA ALA A 140 33.68 12.52 8.51
C ALA A 140 34.60 11.51 7.81
N HIS A 141 34.37 11.20 6.52
CA HIS A 141 35.18 10.24 5.77
C HIS A 141 36.24 10.94 4.90
N ASP A 142 37.51 10.55 5.11
CA ASP A 142 38.66 11.07 4.36
C ASP A 142 38.86 10.42 2.99
N ASP A 143 38.35 9.19 2.77
CA ASP A 143 38.50 8.48 1.50
C ASP A 143 37.55 9.03 0.42
N PRO A 144 38.06 9.68 -0.64
CA PRO A 144 37.23 10.25 -1.69
C PRO A 144 36.47 9.19 -2.50
N VAL A 145 37.01 7.97 -2.65
CA VAL A 145 36.36 6.92 -3.45
C VAL A 145 35.09 6.45 -2.77
N TYR A 146 35.14 6.18 -1.47
CA TYR A 146 33.95 5.77 -0.71
C TYR A 146 32.94 6.91 -0.58
N ARG A 147 33.42 8.11 -0.26
CA ARG A 147 32.58 9.30 -0.06
C ARG A 147 31.77 9.64 -1.31
N ASP A 148 32.42 9.72 -2.47
CA ASP A 148 31.76 10.13 -3.71
C ASP A 148 31.02 8.95 -4.38
N GLY A 149 31.46 7.71 -4.14
CA GLY A 149 30.82 6.51 -4.70
C GLY A 149 29.58 6.01 -3.95
N THR A 150 29.51 6.25 -2.63
CA THR A 150 28.45 5.68 -1.77
C THR A 150 27.65 6.75 -1.05
N ILE A 151 28.33 7.68 -0.35
CA ILE A 151 27.65 8.64 0.53
C ILE A 151 26.93 9.71 -0.31
N LYS A 152 27.63 10.29 -1.29
CA LYS A 152 27.07 11.36 -2.13
C LYS A 152 25.81 10.94 -2.90
N PRO A 153 25.77 9.80 -3.61
CA PRO A 153 24.54 9.38 -4.30
C PRO A 153 23.38 9.12 -3.34
N ALA A 154 23.65 8.59 -2.15
CA ALA A 154 22.62 8.37 -1.13
C ALA A 154 22.09 9.71 -0.57
N TRP A 155 22.97 10.71 -0.41
CA TRP A 155 22.60 12.04 0.02
C TRP A 155 21.75 12.76 -1.03
N ASP A 156 22.21 12.78 -2.29
CA ASP A 156 21.49 13.39 -3.42
C ASP A 156 20.09 12.77 -3.57
N LYS A 157 19.98 11.44 -3.45
CA LYS A 157 18.68 10.76 -3.45
C LYS A 157 17.79 11.20 -2.29
N THR A 158 18.34 11.29 -1.08
CA THR A 158 17.58 11.71 0.10
C THR A 158 17.06 13.16 -0.06
N LEU A 159 17.85 14.05 -0.66
CA LEU A 159 17.42 15.42 -0.97
C LEU A 159 16.28 15.43 -2.02
N ALA A 160 16.38 14.61 -3.06
CA ALA A 160 15.32 14.48 -4.06
C ALA A 160 14.01 13.93 -3.45
N ASP A 161 14.11 12.90 -2.61
CA ASP A 161 12.97 12.32 -1.89
C ASP A 161 12.35 13.34 -0.93
N LEU A 162 13.17 14.17 -0.27
CA LEU A 162 12.73 15.24 0.63
C LEU A 162 11.96 16.33 -0.10
N GLU A 163 12.43 16.80 -1.26
CA GLU A 163 11.72 17.82 -2.05
C GLU A 163 10.40 17.27 -2.60
N LYS A 164 10.37 16.00 -2.98
CA LYS A 164 9.12 15.31 -3.35
C LYS A 164 8.16 15.25 -2.17
N ALA A 165 8.60 14.81 -1.00
CA ALA A 165 7.78 14.71 0.20
C ALA A 165 7.22 16.09 0.63
N LYS A 166 8.01 17.16 0.51
CA LYS A 166 7.54 18.54 0.75
C LYS A 166 6.47 18.97 -0.23
N THR A 167 6.62 18.62 -1.51
CA THR A 167 5.61 18.90 -2.54
C THR A 167 4.31 18.15 -2.25
N ASP A 168 4.41 16.85 -1.98
CA ASP A 168 3.27 16.00 -1.63
C ASP A 168 2.56 16.50 -0.35
N LEU A 169 3.33 16.99 0.62
CA LEU A 169 2.80 17.59 1.85
C LEU A 169 2.06 18.91 1.57
N ALA A 170 2.58 19.76 0.70
CA ALA A 170 1.92 21.01 0.32
C ALA A 170 0.56 20.75 -0.35
N ASP A 171 0.46 19.69 -1.14
CA ASP A 171 -0.80 19.26 -1.75
C ASP A 171 -1.73 18.57 -0.75
N ALA A 172 -1.20 17.67 0.08
CA ALA A 172 -1.98 17.00 1.13
C ALA A 172 -2.59 17.99 2.14
N ARG A 173 -1.92 19.10 2.44
CA ARG A 173 -2.45 20.16 3.32
C ARG A 173 -3.74 20.81 2.79
N LYS A 174 -4.00 20.73 1.49
CA LYS A 174 -5.23 21.25 0.87
C LYS A 174 -6.39 20.26 0.98
N GLU A 175 -6.10 18.95 1.00
CA GLU A 175 -7.11 17.89 0.99
C GLU A 175 -8.15 17.98 2.11
N PRO A 176 -7.81 18.27 3.40
CA PRO A 176 -8.81 18.42 4.44
C PRO A 176 -9.84 19.51 4.12
N ASN A 177 -9.40 20.64 3.56
CA ASN A 177 -10.28 21.73 3.15
C ASN A 177 -11.15 21.35 1.95
N ASP A 178 -10.59 20.61 0.99
CA ASP A 178 -11.34 20.11 -0.16
C ASP A 178 -12.43 19.12 0.26
N VAL A 179 -12.14 18.25 1.23
CA VAL A 179 -13.13 17.32 1.82
C VAL A 179 -14.24 18.11 2.52
N LEU A 180 -13.91 19.15 3.29
CA LEU A 180 -14.92 20.00 3.94
C LEU A 180 -15.81 20.71 2.91
N ASN A 181 -15.22 21.23 1.83
CA ASN A 181 -15.96 21.90 0.76
C ASN A 181 -16.85 20.92 -0.02
N ALA A 182 -16.35 19.73 -0.33
CA ALA A 182 -17.13 18.67 -0.97
C ALA A 182 -18.30 18.22 -0.07
N ALA A 183 -18.05 18.03 1.23
CA ALA A 183 -19.09 17.67 2.17
C ALA A 183 -20.19 18.74 2.26
N ARG A 184 -19.84 20.03 2.27
CA ARG A 184 -20.81 21.13 2.24
C ARG A 184 -21.67 21.12 0.97
N ARG A 185 -21.07 20.86 -0.20
CA ARG A 185 -21.81 20.72 -1.46
C ARG A 185 -22.80 19.56 -1.42
N ASP A 186 -22.46 18.50 -0.70
CA ASP A 186 -23.31 17.32 -0.49
C ASP A 186 -24.32 17.48 0.67
N GLY A 187 -24.43 18.68 1.24
CA GLY A 187 -25.41 19.02 2.29
C GLY A 187 -24.96 18.65 3.71
N ALA A 188 -23.68 18.39 3.95
CA ALA A 188 -23.17 18.13 5.29
C ALA A 188 -23.28 19.37 6.19
N LEU A 189 -23.76 19.17 7.42
CA LEU A 189 -23.87 20.23 8.41
C LEU A 189 -22.47 20.59 8.97
N PRO A 190 -22.21 21.88 9.29
CA PRO A 190 -20.93 22.29 9.87
C PRO A 190 -20.54 21.56 11.18
N GLY A 191 -21.54 21.06 11.91
CA GLY A 191 -21.34 20.30 13.15
C GLY A 191 -20.79 18.89 12.97
N TRP A 192 -20.78 18.33 11.75
CA TRP A 192 -20.36 16.95 11.51
C TRP A 192 -18.88 16.69 11.76
N PHE A 193 -18.05 17.73 11.69
CA PHE A 193 -16.60 17.59 11.79
C PHE A 193 -16.03 17.98 13.16
N ARG A 194 -16.88 18.36 14.12
CA ARG A 194 -16.44 18.76 15.46
C ARG A 194 -15.85 17.56 16.22
N GLY A 195 -14.71 17.76 16.87
CA GLY A 195 -14.03 16.74 17.69
C GLY A 195 -13.27 15.67 16.89
N LEU A 196 -13.02 15.88 15.59
CA LEU A 196 -12.20 14.97 14.78
C LEU A 196 -10.70 15.27 14.84
N ASP A 197 -10.33 16.52 15.14
CA ASP A 197 -8.93 16.95 15.26
C ASP A 197 -8.27 16.44 16.54
N GLU A 198 -9.10 16.20 17.57
CA GLU A 198 -8.71 15.51 18.79
C GLU A 198 -8.30 14.09 18.39
N ALA A 199 -6.98 13.89 18.24
CA ALA A 199 -6.43 12.54 18.14
C ALA A 199 -7.08 11.72 19.25
N PRO A 200 -7.68 10.55 18.95
CA PRO A 200 -8.29 9.74 19.99
C PRO A 200 -7.25 9.60 21.08
N PRO A 201 -7.56 9.96 22.35
CA PRO A 201 -6.61 9.81 23.43
C PRO A 201 -6.06 8.39 23.33
N PRO A 202 -4.72 8.20 23.41
CA PRO A 202 -4.11 6.89 23.27
C PRO A 202 -4.89 5.98 24.20
N SER A 203 -5.67 5.07 23.62
CA SER A 203 -6.61 4.28 24.39
C SER A 203 -5.74 3.57 25.43
N ASP A 204 -6.06 3.77 26.71
CA ASP A 204 -5.31 3.35 27.91
C ASP A 204 -5.09 1.83 28.04
N ARG A 205 -4.97 1.07 26.94
CA ARG A 205 -4.34 -0.25 26.94
C ARG A 205 -2.85 -0.19 27.27
N ALA A 206 -2.23 1.00 27.34
CA ALA A 206 -0.90 1.21 27.90
C ALA A 206 -0.91 1.42 29.43
N SER A 207 -2.08 1.46 30.08
CA SER A 207 -2.21 1.43 31.54
C SER A 207 -2.38 -0.01 32.07
N GLU A 208 -1.80 -1.01 31.38
CA GLU A 208 -1.44 -2.25 32.08
C GLU A 208 -0.29 -1.88 33.01
N PRO A 209 -0.49 -1.85 34.35
CA PRO A 209 0.57 -1.50 35.27
C PRO A 209 1.73 -2.44 35.01
N ALA A 210 2.88 -1.86 34.67
CA ALA A 210 4.14 -2.57 34.53
C ALA A 210 4.26 -3.57 35.67
N ARG A 211 4.15 -4.87 35.35
CA ARG A 211 4.47 -5.91 36.31
C ARG A 211 5.91 -5.60 36.76
N PRO A 212 6.16 -5.45 38.06
CA PRO A 212 7.52 -5.23 38.53
C PRO A 212 8.39 -6.38 38.01
N ASN A 213 9.45 -6.03 37.30
CA ASN A 213 10.44 -6.98 36.83
C ASN A 213 10.87 -7.86 38.02
N PRO A 214 10.81 -9.19 37.92
CA PRO A 214 11.43 -10.04 38.93
C PRO A 214 12.93 -9.66 39.00
N PRO A 215 13.51 -9.53 40.21
CA PRO A 215 14.91 -9.18 40.35
C PRO A 215 15.77 -10.18 39.58
N ALA A 216 16.70 -9.65 38.80
CA ALA A 216 17.68 -10.41 38.05
C ALA A 216 18.37 -11.41 38.99
N ALA A 217 18.21 -12.70 38.70
CA ALA A 217 18.98 -13.74 39.36
C ALA A 217 20.47 -13.47 39.06
N THR A 218 21.19 -13.05 40.10
CA THR A 218 22.65 -12.99 40.11
C THR A 218 23.21 -14.34 39.65
N PRO A 219 24.06 -14.39 38.60
CA PRO A 219 24.82 -15.59 38.32
C PRO A 219 25.83 -15.79 39.45
N THR A 220 25.58 -16.85 40.24
CA THR A 220 26.52 -17.41 41.22
C THR A 220 27.90 -17.55 40.59
N ALA A 221 28.87 -16.79 41.11
CA ALA A 221 30.28 -16.92 40.76
C ALA A 221 30.77 -18.32 41.14
N HIS A 222 30.95 -19.19 40.15
CA HIS A 222 31.61 -20.47 40.34
C HIS A 222 33.11 -20.20 40.49
N ARG A 223 33.60 -20.29 41.72
CA ARG A 223 35.01 -20.24 42.09
C ARG A 223 35.63 -21.61 41.80
N PRO A 224 36.53 -21.78 40.81
CA PRO A 224 37.29 -23.02 40.70
C PRO A 224 38.41 -23.01 41.74
N ASP A 225 38.49 -24.14 42.44
CA ASP A 225 39.41 -24.41 43.54
C ASP A 225 40.89 -24.38 43.13
N LEU A 226 41.65 -23.96 44.14
CA LEU A 226 43.09 -23.97 44.28
C LEU A 226 43.63 -25.42 44.15
N VAL A 227 44.43 -25.72 43.14
CA VAL A 227 45.27 -26.93 43.08
C VAL A 227 46.71 -26.52 43.36
N ALA A 228 47.24 -27.00 44.49
CA ALA A 228 48.63 -26.84 44.89
C ALA A 228 49.59 -27.73 44.08
N PRO A 229 50.86 -27.33 43.87
CA PRO A 229 51.87 -28.18 43.25
C PRO A 229 52.56 -29.12 44.26
N PRO A 230 52.98 -30.33 43.86
CA PRO A 230 53.87 -31.15 44.67
C PRO A 230 55.34 -30.75 44.49
N SER A 231 56.13 -31.01 45.55
CA SER A 231 57.58 -30.79 45.67
C SER A 231 58.42 -31.76 44.86
#